data_AF-A0A7Y5ECV6-F1
#
_entry.id   AF-A0A7Y5ECV6-F1
#
_cell.length_a   1.000
_cell.length_b   1.000
_cell.length_c   1.000
_cell.angle_alpha   90.00
_cell.angle_beta   90.00
_cell.angle_gamma   90.00
#
_symmetry.space_group_name_H-M   'P 1'
#
loop_
_entity.id
_entity.type
_entity.pdbx_description
1 polymer ?
#
loop_
_entity_poly.entity_id
_entity_poly.type
_entity_poly.pdbx_seq_one_letter_code
_entity_poly.pdbx_strand_id
1 'polypeptide(L)'
;MKKLVPDPPVTDLLLLDPPNLSLIDSLSIDDCKRLTSALTLSIEHTTTVLLGTDPGDTRNAMGMNIRVLCAVINALSEHVRQGGKR
;
A
#
# COMPACT_ATOMS: atom_id res chain seq x y z
N MET A 1 -29.92 4.76 27.09
CA MET A 1 -28.47 4.99 27.22
C MET A 1 -27.78 4.38 26.01
N LYS A 2 -27.19 5.19 25.12
CA LYS A 2 -26.39 4.66 24.01
C LYS A 2 -25.02 4.30 24.60
N LYS A 3 -24.78 3.01 24.80
CA LYS A 3 -23.46 2.51 25.22
C LYS A 3 -22.48 2.93 24.13
N LEU A 4 -21.52 3.80 24.47
CA LEU A 4 -20.43 4.15 23.56
C LEU A 4 -19.65 2.85 23.34
N VAL A 5 -19.76 2.27 22.15
CA VAL A 5 -18.96 1.10 21.78
C VAL A 5 -17.53 1.61 21.63
N PRO A 6 -16.56 1.10 22.41
CA PRO A 6 -15.18 1.48 22.24
C PRO A 6 -14.74 1.13 20.81
N ASP A 7 -13.96 2.01 20.19
CA ASP A 7 -13.35 1.68 18.90
C ASP A 7 -12.54 0.39 19.06
N PRO A 8 -12.61 -0.53 18.08
CA PRO A 8 -11.80 -1.74 18.12
C PRO A 8 -10.31 -1.34 18.18
N PRO A 9 -9.49 -2.05 18.97
CA PRO A 9 -8.07 -1.73 19.09
C PRO A 9 -7.41 -1.78 17.71
N VAL A 10 -6.64 -0.73 17.39
CA VAL A 10 -5.81 -0.72 16.19
C VAL A 10 -4.87 -1.90 16.29
N THR A 11 -4.92 -2.80 15.30
CA THR A 11 -4.09 -4.00 15.35
C THR A 11 -2.62 -3.63 15.13
N ASP A 12 -1.71 -4.21 15.91
CA ASP A 12 -0.27 -3.93 15.92
C ASP A 12 0.39 -3.91 14.53
N LEU A 13 -0.10 -4.72 13.59
CA LEU A 13 0.41 -4.74 12.20
C LEU A 13 0.19 -3.43 11.43
N LEU A 14 -0.87 -2.67 11.75
CA LEU A 14 -1.14 -1.37 11.13
C LEU A 14 -0.29 -0.24 11.75
N LEU A 15 0.35 -0.49 12.90
CA LEU A 15 1.20 0.48 13.60
C LEU A 15 2.67 0.44 13.13
N LEU A 16 3.09 -0.63 12.45
CA LEU A 16 4.46 -0.73 11.89
C LEU A 16 4.64 0.28 10.77
N ASP A 17 5.75 1.00 10.65
CA ASP A 17 5.97 1.85 9.48
C ASP A 17 6.00 1.03 8.18
N PRO A 18 5.57 1.61 7.03
CA PRO A 18 5.75 0.95 5.74
C PRO A 18 7.26 0.69 5.52
N PRO A 19 7.65 -0.45 4.92
CA PRO A 19 9.05 -0.70 4.63
C PRO A 19 9.61 0.41 3.72
N ASN A 20 10.82 0.86 4.02
CA ASN A 20 11.53 1.79 3.13
C ASN A 20 12.06 1.00 1.93
N LEU A 21 11.48 1.24 0.75
CA LEU A 21 11.78 0.50 -0.47
C LEU A 21 12.58 1.39 -1.44
N SER A 22 13.58 0.78 -2.08
CA SER A 22 14.35 1.39 -3.16
C SER A 22 14.45 0.40 -4.32
N LEU A 23 14.45 0.91 -5.55
CA LEU A 23 14.55 0.09 -6.75
C LEU A 23 16.03 -0.15 -7.07
N ILE A 24 16.39 -1.42 -7.23
CA ILE A 24 17.77 -1.84 -7.49
C ILE A 24 18.13 -1.63 -8.97
N ASP A 25 17.18 -1.84 -9.86
CA ASP A 25 17.38 -1.76 -11.31
C ASP A 25 16.82 -0.47 -11.92
N SER A 26 17.48 -0.01 -12.99
CA SER A 26 16.96 1.09 -13.79
C SER A 26 15.77 0.62 -14.62
N LEU A 27 14.57 0.78 -14.08
CA LEU A 27 13.32 0.64 -14.83
C LEU A 27 13.18 1.78 -15.84
N SER A 28 12.64 1.46 -17.03
CA SER A 28 12.26 2.49 -18.00
C SER A 28 11.08 3.30 -17.45
N ILE A 29 10.93 4.55 -17.92
CA ILE A 29 9.80 5.41 -17.51
C ILE A 29 8.45 4.77 -17.87
N ASP A 30 8.37 4.06 -19.00
CA ASP A 30 7.14 3.41 -19.42
C ASP A 30 6.82 2.16 -18.59
N ASP A 31 7.83 1.41 -18.16
CA ASP A 31 7.64 0.31 -17.21
C ASP A 31 7.20 0.83 -15.84
N CYS A 32 7.77 1.94 -15.38
CA CYS A 32 7.33 2.60 -14.15
C CYS A 32 5.86 3.02 -14.23
N LYS A 33 5.39 3.58 -15.35
CA LYS A 33 3.98 3.94 -15.55
C LYS A 33 3.08 2.70 -15.51
N ARG A 34 3.45 1.64 -16.25
CA ARG A 34 2.68 0.38 -16.30
C ARG A 34 2.58 -0.27 -14.92
N LEU A 35 3.68 -0.32 -14.18
CA LEU A 35 3.72 -0.86 -12.82
C LEU A 35 2.88 -0.02 -11.87
N THR A 36 2.99 1.30 -11.89
CA THR A 36 2.15 2.19 -11.07
C THR A 36 0.67 1.95 -11.34
N SER A 37 0.24 1.87 -12.61
CA SER A 37 -1.15 1.57 -12.94
C SER A 37 -1.61 0.20 -12.42
N ALA A 38 -0.80 -0.85 -12.60
CA ALA A 38 -1.13 -2.19 -12.11
C ALA A 38 -1.20 -2.27 -10.58
N LEU A 39 -0.30 -1.59 -9.88
CA LEU A 39 -0.27 -1.52 -8.42
C LEU A 39 -1.45 -0.72 -7.87
N THR A 40 -1.83 0.39 -8.50
CA THR A 40 -3.03 1.15 -8.14
C THR A 40 -4.29 0.28 -8.25
N LEU A 41 -4.45 -0.45 -9.37
CA LEU A 41 -5.57 -1.37 -9.54
C LEU A 41 -5.58 -2.49 -8.48
N SER A 42 -4.39 -2.98 -8.11
CA SER A 42 -4.25 -3.98 -7.05
C SER A 42 -4.66 -3.44 -5.68
N ILE A 43 -4.32 -2.18 -5.37
CA ILE A 43 -4.78 -1.49 -4.17
C ILE A 43 -6.29 -1.35 -4.17
N GLU A 44 -6.89 -0.92 -5.28
CA GLU A 44 -8.34 -0.78 -5.42
C GLU A 44 -9.06 -2.11 -5.15
N HIS A 45 -8.67 -3.17 -5.84
CA HIS A 45 -9.24 -4.51 -5.63
C HIS A 45 -9.07 -5.01 -4.19
N THR A 46 -7.87 -4.84 -3.62
CA THR A 46 -7.59 -5.27 -2.23
C THR A 46 -8.42 -4.46 -1.24
N THR A 47 -8.62 -3.17 -1.49
CA THR A 47 -9.45 -2.29 -0.65
C THR A 47 -10.92 -2.72 -0.70
N THR A 48 -11.45 -3.04 -1.88
CA THR A 48 -12.82 -3.56 -2.02
C THR A 48 -13.03 -4.81 -1.18
N VAL A 49 -12.10 -5.76 -1.22
CA VAL A 49 -12.17 -7.00 -0.41
C VAL A 49 -12.02 -6.68 1.08
N LEU A 50 -11.09 -5.80 1.45
CA LEU A 50 -10.85 -5.40 2.84
C LEU A 50 -12.10 -4.79 3.48
N LEU A 51 -12.86 -3.96 2.75
CA LEU A 51 -14.08 -3.34 3.26
C LEU A 51 -15.20 -4.35 3.55
N GLY A 52 -15.20 -5.49 2.84
CA GLY A 52 -16.13 -6.59 3.08
C GLY A 52 -15.61 -7.66 4.05
N THR A 53 -14.38 -7.53 4.56
CA THR A 53 -13.75 -8.52 5.45
C THR A 53 -13.93 -8.13 6.92
N ASP A 54 -14.39 -9.09 7.73
CA ASP A 54 -14.51 -8.89 9.17
C ASP A 54 -13.16 -8.57 9.84
N PRO A 55 -13.14 -7.86 10.97
CA PRO A 55 -11.92 -7.63 11.74
C PRO A 55 -11.21 -8.94 12.11
N GLY A 56 -9.88 -8.97 11.90
CA GLY A 56 -9.05 -10.14 12.19
C GLY A 56 -7.77 -10.17 11.37
N ASP A 57 -6.98 -11.22 11.52
CA ASP A 57 -5.65 -11.35 10.93
C ASP A 57 -5.66 -11.18 9.40
N THR A 58 -6.67 -11.71 8.73
CA THR A 58 -6.85 -11.56 7.27
C THR A 58 -7.00 -10.09 6.87
N ARG A 59 -7.85 -9.33 7.56
CA ARG A 59 -8.07 -7.90 7.29
C ARG A 59 -6.81 -7.09 7.59
N ASN A 60 -6.08 -7.45 8.64
CA ASN A 60 -4.83 -6.80 9.03
C ASN A 60 -3.72 -7.05 8.00
N ALA A 61 -3.59 -8.29 7.51
CA ALA A 61 -2.67 -8.64 6.44
C ALA A 61 -3.00 -7.87 5.14
N MET A 62 -4.28 -7.75 4.77
CA MET A 62 -4.70 -6.93 3.62
C MET A 62 -4.34 -5.45 3.80
N GLY A 63 -4.53 -4.90 4.99
CA GLY A 63 -4.15 -3.53 5.31
C GLY A 63 -2.63 -3.31 5.20
N MET A 64 -1.83 -4.26 5.68
CA MET A 64 -0.37 -4.22 5.52
C MET A 64 0.05 -4.32 4.05
N ASN A 65 -0.60 -5.20 3.26
CA ASN A 65 -0.35 -5.33 1.84
C ASN A 65 -0.59 -4.01 1.09
N ILE A 66 -1.70 -3.33 1.37
CA ILE A 66 -1.99 -2.01 0.77
C ILE A 66 -0.86 -1.02 1.08
N ARG A 67 -0.37 -0.99 2.32
CA ARG A 67 0.73 -0.07 2.71
C ARG A 67 2.04 -0.38 2.01
N VAL A 68 2.36 -1.66 1.81
CA VAL A 68 3.53 -2.08 1.02
C VAL A 68 3.37 -1.65 -0.44
N LEU A 69 2.22 -1.88 -1.06
CA LEU A 69 1.96 -1.47 -2.45
C LEU A 69 2.09 0.06 -2.62
N CYS A 70 1.60 0.84 -1.66
CA CYS A 70 1.81 2.30 -1.63
C CYS A 70 3.30 2.67 -1.55
N ALA A 71 4.09 1.98 -0.71
CA ALA A 71 5.52 2.22 -0.61
C ALA A 71 6.26 1.93 -1.93
N VAL A 72 5.85 0.88 -2.67
CA VAL A 72 6.39 0.56 -3.99
C VAL A 72 6.08 1.68 -5.00
N ILE A 73 4.84 2.18 -5.02
CA ILE A 73 4.45 3.30 -5.91
C ILE A 73 5.28 4.56 -5.61
N ASN A 74 5.53 4.85 -4.34
CA ASN A 74 6.40 5.97 -3.95
C ASN A 74 7.83 5.78 -4.46
N ALA A 75 8.40 4.58 -4.32
CA ALA A 75 9.73 4.26 -4.84
C ALA A 75 9.81 4.38 -6.38
N LEU A 76 8.78 3.92 -7.11
CA LEU A 76 8.67 4.10 -8.56
C LEU A 76 8.59 5.58 -8.96
N SER A 77 7.83 6.38 -8.22
CA SER A 77 7.68 7.81 -8.46
C SER A 77 8.99 8.57 -8.24
N GLU A 78 9.72 8.21 -7.18
CA GLU A 78 11.03 8.75 -6.89
C GLU A 78 12.04 8.37 -7.98
N HIS A 79 12.02 7.13 -8.46
CA HIS A 79 12.87 6.68 -9.56
C HIS A 79 12.63 7.46 -10.85
N VAL A 80 11.35 7.67 -11.23
CA VAL A 80 10.98 8.52 -12.39
C VAL A 80 11.51 9.95 -12.22
N ARG A 81 11.39 10.52 -11.01
CA ARG A 81 11.87 11.86 -10.69
C ARG A 81 13.40 11.99 -10.77
N GLN A 82 14.13 10.94 -10.39
CA GLN A 82 15.59 10.89 -10.51
C GLN A 82 16.05 10.66 -11.96
N GLY A 83 15.33 9.80 -12.71
CA GLY A 83 15.61 9.52 -14.12
C GLY A 83 15.39 10.72 -15.04
N GLY A 84 14.43 11.61 -14.73
CA GLY A 84 14.17 12.84 -15.48
C GLY A 84 15.13 14.01 -15.20
N LYS A 85 16.12 13.84 -14.32
CA LYS A 85 17.15 14.86 -14.00
C LYS A 85 18.50 14.61 -14.67
N ARG A 86 18.62 13.54 -15.45
CA ARG A 86 19.82 13.23 -16.26
C ARG A 86 19.61 13.71 -17.69
#